data_AF-A0A7K0YA60-F1
#
_entry.id   AF-A0A7K0YA60-F1
#
_cell.length_a   1.000
_cell.length_b   1.000
_cell.length_c   1.000
_cell.angle_alpha   90.00
_cell.angle_beta   90.00
_cell.angle_gamma   90.00
#
_symmetry.space_group_name_H-M   'P 1'
#
loop_
_entity.id
_entity.type
_entity.pdbx_description
1 polymer ?
#
loop_
_entity_poly.entity_id
_entity_poly.type
_entity_poly.pdbx_seq_one_letter_code
_entity_poly.pdbx_strand_id
1 'polypeptide(L)'
;GLSEISRFAEAFGAKPETMVGLAGLGDLIATSESPLSRNHKAGEMLGQGFSKKEVLEKLSQTAEALVSVSTVLELARDKNIAMPIVEQVELVIEGKMNPKDIAPHLTHMSDTPQGE
;
A
#
# COMPACT_ATOMS: atom_id res chain seq x y z
N GLY A 1 -0.70 1.33 -6.72
CA GLY A 1 -0.66 2.27 -5.59
C GLY A 1 -1.59 3.44 -5.84
N LEU A 2 -1.14 4.47 -6.56
CA LEU A 2 -1.89 5.73 -6.74
C LEU A 2 -3.34 5.53 -7.21
N SER A 3 -3.56 4.68 -8.21
CA SER A 3 -4.91 4.41 -8.75
C SER A 3 -5.91 3.92 -7.69
N GLU A 4 -5.46 3.09 -6.75
CA GLU A 4 -6.28 2.63 -5.61
C GLU A 4 -6.59 3.77 -4.65
N ILE A 5 -5.56 4.53 -4.26
CA ILE A 5 -5.70 5.68 -3.36
C ILE A 5 -6.66 6.73 -3.96
N SER A 6 -6.57 6.98 -5.28
CA SER A 6 -7.48 7.91 -5.97
C SER A 6 -8.93 7.43 -5.94
N ARG A 7 -9.20 6.17 -6.33
CA ARG A 7 -10.56 5.61 -6.27
C ARG A 7 -11.12 5.63 -4.86
N PHE A 8 -10.30 5.28 -3.88
CA PHE A 8 -10.67 5.35 -2.47
C PHE A 8 -11.05 6.77 -2.08
N ALA A 9 -10.17 7.75 -2.31
CA ALA A 9 -10.39 9.14 -1.91
C ALA A 9 -11.62 9.76 -2.62
N GLU A 10 -11.79 9.53 -3.92
CA GLU A 10 -12.93 10.03 -4.70
C GLU A 10 -14.27 9.49 -4.19
N ALA A 11 -14.32 8.23 -3.74
CA ALA A 11 -15.52 7.64 -3.13
C ALA A 11 -15.91 8.29 -1.78
N PHE A 12 -15.01 9.07 -1.18
CA PHE A 12 -15.24 9.93 0.00
C PHE A 12 -15.35 11.42 -0.36
N GLY A 13 -15.49 11.76 -1.64
CA GLY A 13 -15.70 13.13 -2.11
C GLY A 13 -14.44 13.94 -2.33
N ALA A 14 -13.26 13.31 -2.37
CA ALA A 14 -12.03 13.98 -2.75
C ALA A 14 -12.06 14.43 -4.21
N LYS A 15 -11.34 15.50 -4.51
CA LYS A 15 -11.16 15.99 -5.89
C LYS A 15 -10.05 15.19 -6.58
N PRO A 16 -10.24 14.68 -7.80
CA PRO A 16 -9.21 13.94 -8.53
C PRO A 16 -7.88 14.70 -8.65
N GLU A 17 -7.95 16.04 -8.80
CA GLU A 17 -6.77 16.89 -8.94
C GLU A 17 -5.89 16.89 -7.67
N THR A 18 -6.48 16.67 -6.50
CA THR A 18 -5.73 16.55 -5.24
C THR A 18 -4.84 15.30 -5.25
N MET A 19 -5.30 14.22 -5.87
CA MET A 19 -4.60 12.94 -5.88
C MET A 19 -3.40 12.94 -6.82
N VAL A 20 -3.48 13.67 -7.93
CA VAL A 20 -2.34 13.87 -8.84
C VAL A 20 -1.42 15.02 -8.42
N GLY A 21 -1.82 15.80 -7.41
CA GLY A 21 -1.03 16.90 -6.85
C GLY A 21 -0.04 16.46 -5.78
N LEU A 22 0.53 17.46 -5.07
CA LEU A 22 1.55 17.23 -4.03
C LEU A 22 1.04 16.37 -2.86
N ALA A 23 -0.23 16.51 -2.49
CA ALA A 23 -0.81 15.77 -1.36
C ALA A 23 -1.02 14.28 -1.66
N GLY A 24 -1.21 13.90 -2.93
CA GLY A 24 -1.37 12.50 -3.35
C GLY A 24 -0.09 11.93 -3.93
N LEU A 25 0.16 12.17 -5.22
CA LEU A 25 1.33 11.66 -5.93
C LEU A 25 2.65 12.15 -5.34
N GLY A 26 2.73 13.42 -4.96
CA GLY A 26 3.95 14.00 -4.40
C GLY A 26 4.35 13.32 -3.09
N ASP A 27 3.45 13.26 -2.13
CA ASP A 27 3.69 12.61 -0.84
C ASP A 27 3.90 11.10 -0.98
N LEU A 28 3.17 10.44 -1.89
CA LEU A 28 3.36 9.03 -2.19
C LEU A 28 4.79 8.73 -2.62
N ILE A 29 5.34 9.49 -3.59
CA ILE A 29 6.72 9.29 -4.05
C ILE A 29 7.71 9.63 -2.92
N ALA A 30 7.54 10.80 -2.29
CA ALA A 30 8.46 11.27 -1.26
C ALA A 30 8.56 10.29 -0.08
N THR A 31 7.44 9.70 0.33
CA THR A 31 7.38 8.75 1.44
C THR A 31 7.77 7.33 1.03
N SER A 32 7.49 6.92 -0.21
CA SER A 32 7.82 5.56 -0.69
C SER A 32 9.29 5.38 -1.04
N GLU A 33 10.01 6.46 -1.38
CA GLU A 33 11.43 6.40 -1.78
C GLU A 33 12.39 6.87 -0.66
N SER A 34 11.86 7.40 0.44
CA SER A 34 12.70 7.99 1.49
C SER A 34 13.17 6.94 2.51
N PRO A 35 14.49 6.78 2.75
CA PRO A 35 14.99 5.95 3.84
C PRO A 35 14.67 6.54 5.22
N LEU A 36 14.20 7.79 5.31
CA LEU A 36 13.72 8.38 6.56
C LEU A 36 12.26 8.00 6.86
N SER A 37 11.52 7.51 5.85
CA SER A 37 10.14 7.04 6.03
C SER A 37 10.11 5.78 6.88
N ARG A 38 9.33 5.82 7.95
CA ARG A 38 9.08 4.69 8.85
C ARG A 38 8.32 3.56 8.12
N ASN A 39 7.39 3.93 7.23
CA ASN A 39 6.65 2.97 6.43
C ASN A 39 7.55 2.31 5.38
N HIS A 40 8.44 3.07 4.74
CA HIS A 40 9.41 2.51 3.78
C HIS A 40 10.33 1.49 4.48
N LYS A 41 10.92 1.86 5.62
CA LYS A 41 11.74 0.95 6.44
C LYS A 41 10.98 -0.30 6.88
N ALA A 42 9.74 -0.14 7.35
CA ALA A 42 8.90 -1.28 7.72
C ALA A 42 8.67 -2.22 6.53
N GLY A 43 8.35 -1.68 5.36
CA GLY A 43 8.17 -2.44 4.12
C GLY A 43 9.44 -3.17 3.68
N GLU A 44 10.60 -2.51 3.75
CA GLU A 44 11.89 -3.11 3.45
C GLU A 44 12.17 -4.31 4.37
N MET A 45 11.95 -4.16 5.68
CA MET A 45 12.15 -5.23 6.65
C MET A 45 11.17 -6.39 6.42
N LEU A 46 9.89 -6.11 6.17
CA LEU A 46 8.92 -7.14 5.80
C LEU A 46 9.41 -7.90 4.54
N GLY A 47 9.90 -7.18 3.53
CA GLY A 47 10.49 -7.75 2.31
C GLY A 47 11.74 -8.61 2.54
N GLN A 48 12.52 -8.30 3.57
CA GLN A 48 13.66 -9.10 4.04
C GLN A 48 13.25 -10.34 4.86
N GLY A 49 11.95 -10.50 5.16
CA GLY A 49 11.39 -11.66 5.85
C GLY A 49 11.19 -11.48 7.34
N PHE A 50 11.35 -10.27 7.88
CA PHE A 50 10.98 -9.99 9.27
C PHE A 50 9.47 -10.07 9.44
N SER A 51 9.01 -10.63 10.56
CA SER A 51 7.61 -10.61 10.96
C SER A 51 7.19 -9.22 11.45
N LYS A 52 5.88 -8.91 11.40
CA LYS A 52 5.30 -7.68 11.98
C LYS A 52 5.80 -7.40 13.40
N LYS A 53 5.90 -8.43 14.23
CA LYS A 53 6.40 -8.33 15.60
C LYS A 53 7.86 -7.87 15.65
N GLU A 54 8.73 -8.50 14.87
CA GLU A 54 10.16 -8.12 14.82
C GLU A 54 10.36 -6.72 14.26
N VAL A 55 9.54 -6.32 13.29
CA VAL A 55 9.54 -4.96 12.73
C VAL A 55 9.16 -3.94 13.81
N LEU A 56 8.10 -4.18 14.58
CA LEU A 56 7.66 -3.29 15.67
C LEU A 56 8.69 -3.21 16.81
N GLU A 57 9.40 -4.30 17.13
CA GLU A 57 10.44 -4.30 18.15
C GLU A 57 11.69 -3.50 17.73
N LYS A 58 12.03 -3.53 16.44
CA LYS A 58 13.22 -2.84 15.88
C LYS A 58 12.96 -1.38 15.54
N LEU A 59 11.77 -1.06 15.03
CA LEU A 59 11.36 0.32 14.82
C LEU A 59 10.97 0.90 16.18
N SER A 60 11.87 1.63 16.82
CA SER A 60 11.62 2.34 18.10
C SER A 60 10.45 3.34 18.06
N GLN A 61 9.77 3.47 16.92
CA GLN A 61 8.63 4.33 16.65
C GLN A 61 7.63 3.60 15.75
N THR A 62 6.33 3.86 15.94
CA THR A 62 5.26 3.22 15.15
C THR A 62 5.34 3.59 13.67
N ALA A 63 5.37 2.58 12.80
CA ALA A 63 5.03 2.72 11.39
C ALA A 63 3.51 2.66 11.24
N GLU A 64 2.90 3.79 10.86
CA GLU A 64 1.45 3.98 10.80
C GLU A 64 0.76 2.93 9.93
N ALA A 65 1.39 2.55 8.82
CA ALA A 65 0.84 1.57 7.87
C ALA A 65 0.64 0.18 8.48
N LEU A 66 1.45 -0.23 9.48
CA LEU A 66 1.29 -1.54 10.13
C LEU A 66 -0.01 -1.67 10.95
N VAL A 67 -0.67 -0.53 11.20
CA VAL A 67 -1.89 -0.43 11.98
C VAL A 67 -3.07 0.04 11.11
N SER A 68 -2.85 1.01 10.21
CA SER A 68 -3.93 1.65 9.48
C SER A 68 -4.46 0.85 8.28
N VAL A 69 -3.68 -0.08 7.73
CA VAL A 69 -4.05 -0.84 6.52
C VAL A 69 -5.37 -1.59 6.69
N SER A 70 -5.59 -2.26 7.82
CA SER A 70 -6.82 -3.03 8.05
C SER A 70 -8.06 -2.13 8.10
N THR A 71 -7.95 -0.97 8.75
CA THR A 71 -9.02 0.03 8.81
C THR A 71 -9.34 0.62 7.44
N VAL A 72 -8.31 0.91 6.62
CA VAL A 72 -8.51 1.37 5.24
C VAL A 72 -9.25 0.32 4.41
N LEU A 73 -8.90 -0.97 4.56
CA LEU A 73 -9.56 -2.06 3.85
C LEU A 73 -10.99 -2.29 4.31
N GLU A 74 -11.29 -2.13 5.60
CA GLU A 74 -12.66 -2.15 6.13
C GLU A 74 -13.51 -1.04 5.48
N LEU A 75 -13.02 0.20 5.49
CA LEU A 75 -13.70 1.35 4.86
C LEU A 75 -13.89 1.16 3.35
N ALA A 76 -12.92 0.55 2.66
CA ALA A 76 -13.01 0.25 1.24
C ALA A 76 -14.09 -0.80 0.95
N ARG A 77 -14.16 -1.86 1.76
CA ARG A 77 -15.18 -2.93 1.65
C ARG A 77 -16.59 -2.36 1.82
N ASP A 78 -16.81 -1.49 2.80
CA ASP A 78 -18.11 -0.85 3.05
C ASP A 78 -18.62 -0.04 1.85
N LYS A 79 -17.71 0.49 1.03
CA LYS A 79 -18.02 1.24 -0.20
C LYS A 79 -17.86 0.42 -1.49
N ASN A 80 -17.60 -0.88 -1.40
CA ASN A 80 -17.33 -1.77 -2.54
C ASN A 80 -16.17 -1.30 -3.44
N ILE A 81 -15.09 -0.81 -2.84
CA ILE A 81 -13.90 -0.32 -3.55
C ILE A 81 -12.83 -1.40 -3.54
N ALA A 82 -12.40 -1.84 -4.72
CA ALA A 82 -11.32 -2.81 -4.86
C ALA A 82 -9.95 -2.18 -4.58
N MET A 83 -9.21 -2.79 -3.64
CA MET A 83 -7.90 -2.35 -3.16
C MET A 83 -6.86 -3.49 -3.23
N PRO A 84 -6.66 -4.15 -4.39
CA PRO A 84 -5.90 -5.40 -4.46
C PRO A 84 -4.43 -5.28 -4.00
N ILE A 85 -3.79 -4.14 -4.21
CA ILE A 85 -2.41 -3.92 -3.72
C ILE A 85 -2.42 -3.79 -2.20
N VAL A 86 -3.31 -2.96 -1.64
CA VAL A 86 -3.40 -2.78 -0.18
C VAL A 86 -3.83 -4.09 0.51
N GLU A 87 -4.71 -4.89 -0.08
CA GLU A 87 -5.09 -6.22 0.41
C GLU A 87 -3.90 -7.16 0.52
N GLN A 88 -3.02 -7.19 -0.48
CA GLN A 88 -1.82 -8.03 -0.43
C GLN A 88 -0.80 -7.52 0.58
N VAL A 89 -0.66 -6.19 0.71
CA VAL A 89 0.14 -5.59 1.77
C VAL A 89 -0.37 -6.02 3.15
N GLU A 90 -1.69 -6.06 3.38
CA GLU A 90 -2.27 -6.60 4.60
C GLU A 90 -1.88 -8.07 4.82
N LEU A 91 -1.99 -8.92 3.79
CA LEU A 91 -1.63 -10.33 3.89
C LEU A 91 -0.14 -10.54 4.25
N VAL A 92 0.75 -9.71 3.72
CA VAL A 92 2.18 -9.74 4.07
C VAL A 92 2.40 -9.27 5.50
N ILE A 93 1.77 -8.16 5.91
CA ILE A 93 1.84 -7.65 7.29
C ILE A 93 1.34 -8.71 8.29
N GLU A 94 0.28 -9.43 7.97
CA GLU A 94 -0.29 -10.48 8.82
C GLU A 94 0.43 -11.84 8.69
N GLY A 95 1.51 -11.92 7.90
CA GLY A 95 2.31 -13.14 7.72
C GLY A 95 1.58 -14.26 6.97
N LYS A 96 0.50 -13.94 6.25
CA LYS A 96 -0.31 -14.88 5.46
C LYS A 96 0.17 -15.02 4.01
N MET A 97 1.05 -14.14 3.55
CA MET A 97 1.64 -14.13 2.22
C MET A 97 3.15 -13.87 2.32
N ASN A 98 3.95 -14.58 1.51
CA ASN A 98 5.37 -14.27 1.40
C ASN A 98 5.52 -12.96 0.59
N PRO A 99 6.33 -11.98 1.03
CA PRO A 99 6.54 -10.74 0.28
C PRO A 99 6.94 -10.94 -1.19
N LYS A 100 7.62 -12.04 -1.53
CA LYS A 100 8.01 -12.36 -2.91
C LYS A 100 6.81 -12.68 -3.81
N ASP A 101 5.67 -13.03 -3.22
CA ASP A 101 4.47 -13.43 -3.93
C ASP A 101 3.51 -12.25 -4.21
N ILE A 102 3.88 -11.01 -3.86
CA ILE A 102 3.13 -9.79 -4.22
C ILE A 102 3.17 -9.52 -5.74
N ALA A 103 4.27 -9.89 -6.41
CA ALA A 103 4.57 -9.50 -7.79
C ALA A 103 3.53 -9.90 -8.87
N PRO A 104 2.88 -11.09 -8.85
CA PRO A 104 1.98 -11.53 -9.91
C PRO A 104 0.80 -10.59 -10.17
N HIS A 105 0.41 -9.76 -9.20
CA HIS A 105 -0.77 -8.88 -9.33
C HIS A 105 -0.42 -7.41 -9.53
N LEU A 106 0.84 -7.01 -9.34
CA LEU A 106 1.32 -5.67 -9.68
C LEU A 106 1.51 -5.49 -11.19
N THR A 107 1.70 -6.59 -11.93
CA THR A 107 1.93 -6.61 -13.38
C THR A 107 0.72 -7.04 -14.19
N HIS A 108 -0.39 -7.43 -13.55
CA HIS A 108 -1.60 -7.92 -14.22
C HIS A 108 -2.81 -7.05 -13.87
N MET A 109 -2.82 -5.83 -14.39
CA MET A 109 -4.06 -5.11 -14.66
C MET A 109 -4.42 -5.32 -16.14
N SER A 110 -4.70 -6.54 -16.58
CA SER A 110 -5.11 -6.81 -17.97
C SER A 110 -4.28 -6.08 -19.05
N ASP A 111 -2.95 -6.04 -18.92
CA ASP A 111 -2.09 -5.65 -20.03
C ASP A 111 -1.97 -6.86 -20.96
N THR A 112 -2.98 -7.05 -21.81
CA THR A 112 -2.77 -7.80 -23.04
C THR A 112 -2.23 -6.77 -24.03
N PRO A 113 -0.97 -6.85 -24.50
CA PRO A 113 -0.60 -6.15 -25.72
C PRO A 113 -1.52 -6.72 -26.80
N GLN A 114 -2.46 -5.92 -27.30
CA GLN A 114 -3.10 -6.24 -28.57
C GLN A 114 -2.00 -6.06 -29.61
N GLY A 115 -1.41 -7.19 -30.02
CA GLY A 115 -0.42 -7.21 -31.08
C GLY A 115 -1.02 -6.66 -32.37
N GLU A 116 -0.20 -5.94 -33.14
CA GLU A 116 -0.29 -5.95 -34.60
C GLU A 116 0.49 -7.16 -35.13
#